data_AF-A0AA36HJA0-F1
#
_entry.id   AF-A0AA36HJA0-F1
#
_cell.length_a   1.000
_cell.length_b   1.000
_cell.length_c   1.000
_cell.angle_alpha   90.00
_cell.angle_beta   90.00
_cell.angle_gamma   90.00
#
_symmetry.space_group_name_H-M   'P 1'
#
loop_
_entity.id
_entity.type
_entity.pdbx_description
1 polymer ?
#
loop_
_entity_poly.entity_id
_entity_poly.type
_entity_poly.pdbx_seq_one_letter_code
_entity_poly.pdbx_strand_id
1 'polypeptide(L)'
;MLRLAILPLAAALKMKDERCNEFACGSGWVAKMGGATLPGASNEACCERTCALFMCGPGYLPNKVYAKNVAQNDQLCCDKTCGKNFECDAGWAPLSSKEDLAGTKTEECCAPTCSLFECPEGWAANEGNATWIANDTASCCKPLCSVHTCGKGWKPDPDRQQSGGDTDAECCTQECALFDHLCPVNTAVKVERRCEQGRTTDQCCDALCSGYSCTEGWVANATAMGEFGTSPEECCTATCARFSCDPADAWLQKDRQKALNLVGSDPKTCCEPACRRYTCSPGWLPKSGVESLSKTGDEDCCVKSCQGYSCSAGLVPKKNSSESALLPGHDDDACCEPPVCHEIRNMTLAAGGCHAVSQDDCEKHYYKFDTASKTKVVECSYDAKLQICRNRGNETTGCHFD
;
A
#
# COMPACT_ATOMS: atom_id res chain seq x y z
N MET A 1 -65.19 25.13 95.23
CA MET A 1 -65.27 26.34 94.37
C MET A 1 -65.46 25.82 92.95
N LEU A 2 -66.44 26.14 92.13
CA LEU A 2 -67.53 27.11 92.17
C LEU A 2 -68.69 26.43 91.39
N ARG A 3 -69.89 26.44 91.96
CA ARG A 3 -71.13 25.90 91.39
C ARG A 3 -71.51 26.63 90.09
N LEU A 4 -72.00 25.91 89.07
CA LEU A 4 -73.07 26.40 88.21
C LEU A 4 -73.99 25.22 87.82
N ALA A 5 -75.19 25.23 88.40
CA ALA A 5 -76.29 24.34 88.06
C ALA A 5 -77.11 24.97 86.92
N ILE A 6 -77.43 24.21 85.87
CA ILE A 6 -78.49 24.56 84.91
C ILE A 6 -79.29 23.29 84.56
N LEU A 7 -80.61 23.50 84.50
CA LEU A 7 -81.74 22.57 84.42
C LEU A 7 -81.83 21.71 83.15
N PRO A 8 -82.56 20.57 83.18
CA PRO A 8 -83.05 19.91 81.98
C PRO A 8 -84.43 20.48 81.60
N LEU A 9 -84.50 21.25 80.52
CA LEU A 9 -85.76 21.55 79.83
C LEU A 9 -85.97 20.50 78.74
N ALA A 10 -86.75 19.46 79.05
CA ALA A 10 -87.31 18.56 78.06
C ALA A 10 -88.51 19.25 77.38
N ALA A 11 -88.25 20.01 76.32
CA ALA A 11 -89.29 20.46 75.41
C ALA A 11 -89.68 19.29 74.49
N ALA A 12 -90.86 18.72 74.73
CA ALA A 12 -91.51 17.80 73.80
C ALA A 12 -91.92 18.58 72.53
N LEU A 13 -91.00 18.67 71.56
CA LEU A 13 -91.31 19.10 70.21
C LEU A 13 -92.27 18.07 69.61
N LYS A 14 -93.52 18.47 69.36
CA LYS A 14 -94.38 17.81 68.37
C LYS A 14 -93.63 17.86 67.05
N MET A 15 -92.90 16.80 66.71
CA MET A 15 -92.36 16.61 65.38
C MET A 15 -93.57 16.59 64.45
N LYS A 16 -93.73 17.64 63.61
CA LYS A 16 -94.64 17.56 62.48
C LYS A 16 -94.22 16.31 61.70
N ASP A 17 -95.20 15.51 61.32
CA ASP A 17 -95.01 14.33 60.50
C ASP A 17 -94.70 14.83 59.08
N GLU A 18 -93.49 15.37 58.90
CA GLU A 18 -93.03 15.97 57.66
C GLU A 18 -92.84 14.85 56.66
N ARG A 19 -93.66 14.87 55.61
CA ARG A 19 -93.60 13.92 54.51
C ARG A 19 -92.95 14.58 53.32
N CYS A 20 -92.28 13.75 52.52
CA CYS A 20 -91.53 14.21 51.36
C CYS A 20 -92.40 14.70 50.18
N ASN A 21 -93.74 14.69 50.28
CA ASN A 21 -94.64 15.20 49.23
C ASN A 21 -94.62 16.72 49.08
N GLU A 22 -94.25 17.46 50.13
CA GLU A 22 -94.17 18.94 50.11
C GLU A 22 -92.72 19.44 50.03
N PHE A 23 -91.75 18.53 50.00
CA PHE A 23 -90.33 18.87 49.98
C PHE A 23 -89.82 19.10 48.54
N ALA A 24 -89.29 20.29 48.26
CA ALA A 24 -88.67 20.62 46.98
C ALA A 24 -87.17 20.25 46.98
N CYS A 25 -86.78 19.37 46.06
CA CYS A 25 -85.39 18.95 45.93
C CYS A 25 -84.48 20.10 45.47
N GLY A 26 -83.29 20.20 46.08
CA GLY A 26 -82.27 21.19 45.70
C GLY A 26 -81.64 20.93 44.33
N SER A 27 -80.80 21.86 43.86
CA SER A 27 -80.04 21.69 42.60
C SER A 27 -79.19 20.40 42.64
N GLY A 28 -79.30 19.58 41.59
CA GLY A 28 -78.62 18.29 41.51
C GLY A 28 -79.31 17.14 42.25
N TRP A 29 -80.59 17.32 42.64
CA TRP A 29 -81.42 16.30 43.25
C TRP A 29 -82.76 16.17 42.50
N VAL A 30 -83.34 14.97 42.48
CA VAL A 30 -84.70 14.72 41.98
C VAL A 30 -85.50 13.93 43.01
N ALA A 31 -86.83 14.05 43.02
CA ALA A 31 -87.66 13.38 44.02
C ALA A 31 -87.55 11.85 43.93
N LYS A 32 -87.42 11.17 45.08
CA LYS A 32 -87.43 9.69 45.14
C LYS A 32 -88.72 9.14 44.55
N MET A 33 -88.63 8.01 43.86
CA MET A 33 -89.81 7.28 43.44
C MET A 33 -90.63 6.86 44.68
N GLY A 34 -91.90 7.27 44.73
CA GLY A 34 -92.74 7.06 45.92
C GLY A 34 -92.52 8.06 47.05
N GLY A 35 -91.83 9.19 46.82
CA GLY A 35 -91.53 10.20 47.84
C GLY A 35 -92.74 10.66 48.66
N ALA A 36 -93.96 10.63 48.11
CA ALA A 36 -95.15 11.05 48.85
C ALA A 36 -95.48 10.22 50.11
N THR A 37 -94.94 9.01 50.23
CA THR A 37 -95.13 8.13 51.41
C THR A 37 -93.92 8.08 52.32
N LEU A 38 -92.80 8.71 51.94
CA LEU A 38 -91.58 8.72 52.73
C LEU A 38 -91.63 9.84 53.79
N PRO A 39 -91.33 9.53 55.07
CA PRO A 39 -91.14 10.56 56.09
C PRO A 39 -89.77 11.26 55.89
N GLY A 40 -89.75 12.58 56.02
CA GLY A 40 -88.55 13.39 55.93
C GLY A 40 -88.78 14.82 55.44
N ALA A 41 -87.76 15.66 55.66
CA ALA A 41 -87.73 17.07 55.22
C ALA A 41 -86.32 17.51 54.78
N SER A 42 -85.54 16.59 54.21
CA SER A 42 -84.21 16.90 53.64
C SER A 42 -84.04 16.26 52.27
N ASN A 43 -83.04 16.72 51.51
CA ASN A 43 -82.68 16.12 50.23
C ASN A 43 -82.32 14.64 50.39
N GLU A 44 -81.62 14.27 51.46
CA GLU A 44 -81.22 12.89 51.75
C GLU A 44 -82.43 11.99 52.03
N ALA A 45 -83.45 12.52 52.71
CA ALA A 45 -84.66 11.77 53.02
C ALA A 45 -85.59 11.65 51.80
N CYS A 46 -85.76 12.74 51.05
CA CYS A 46 -86.83 12.90 50.06
C CYS A 46 -86.40 12.79 48.59
N CYS A 47 -85.11 12.94 48.32
CA CYS A 47 -84.58 13.09 46.97
C CYS A 47 -83.44 12.11 46.69
N GLU A 48 -83.16 11.89 45.42
CA GLU A 48 -82.02 11.12 44.92
C GLU A 48 -81.04 12.09 44.26
N ARG A 49 -79.75 11.89 44.53
CA ARG A 49 -78.67 12.65 43.89
C ARG A 49 -78.69 12.36 42.40
N THR A 50 -78.65 13.40 41.58
CA THR A 50 -78.39 13.26 40.16
C THR A 50 -76.88 13.20 39.89
N CYS A 51 -76.50 12.81 38.69
CA CYS A 51 -75.11 12.82 38.24
C CYS A 51 -74.44 14.20 38.31
N ALA A 52 -75.21 15.31 38.39
CA ALA A 52 -74.66 16.65 38.62
C ALA A 52 -73.91 16.78 39.95
N LEU A 53 -74.21 15.94 40.94
CA LEU A 53 -73.54 15.90 42.24
C LEU A 53 -72.61 14.69 42.39
N PHE A 54 -72.48 13.87 41.35
CA PHE A 54 -71.63 12.69 41.39
C PHE A 54 -70.17 13.07 41.08
N MET A 55 -69.23 12.60 41.90
CA MET A 55 -67.80 12.80 41.67
C MET A 55 -67.25 11.58 40.95
N CYS A 56 -66.82 11.78 39.71
CA CYS A 56 -66.25 10.71 38.90
C CYS A 56 -64.96 10.17 39.51
N GLY A 57 -64.79 8.86 39.47
CA GLY A 57 -63.56 8.19 39.86
C GLY A 57 -62.37 8.49 38.93
N PRO A 58 -61.15 8.06 39.29
CA PRO A 58 -59.98 8.20 38.42
C PRO A 58 -60.22 7.61 37.03
N GLY A 59 -59.90 8.37 35.98
CA GLY A 59 -60.12 7.95 34.58
C GLY A 59 -61.50 8.25 34.02
N TYR A 60 -62.29 9.09 34.71
CA TYR A 60 -63.63 9.51 34.28
C TYR A 60 -63.84 11.02 34.47
N LEU A 61 -64.60 11.64 33.57
CA LEU A 61 -64.99 13.05 33.64
C LEU A 61 -66.50 13.22 33.69
N PRO A 62 -67.03 14.23 34.41
CA PRO A 62 -68.46 14.47 34.48
C PRO A 62 -69.08 14.70 33.10
N ASN A 63 -70.03 13.85 32.71
CA ASN A 63 -70.76 14.05 31.47
C ASN A 63 -71.93 15.01 31.71
N LYS A 64 -71.84 16.22 31.13
CA LYS A 64 -72.88 17.25 31.27
C LYS A 64 -74.24 16.82 30.69
N VAL A 65 -74.26 15.94 29.71
CA VAL A 65 -75.49 15.38 29.12
C VAL A 65 -76.23 14.50 30.13
N TYR A 66 -75.50 13.77 30.98
CA TYR A 66 -76.07 12.87 31.98
C TYR A 66 -76.33 13.53 33.33
N ALA A 67 -76.07 14.84 33.50
CA ALA A 67 -76.18 15.55 34.78
C ALA A 67 -77.56 15.42 35.48
N LYS A 68 -78.64 15.13 34.73
CA LYS A 68 -80.00 14.91 35.26
C LYS A 68 -80.35 13.45 35.55
N ASN A 69 -79.53 12.49 35.13
CA ASN A 69 -79.75 11.08 35.42
C ASN A 69 -79.58 10.81 36.92
N VAL A 70 -80.34 9.84 37.44
CA VAL A 70 -80.19 9.35 38.81
C VAL A 70 -79.32 8.10 38.78
N ALA A 71 -78.08 8.24 39.21
CA ALA A 71 -77.16 7.14 39.37
C ALA A 71 -76.05 7.51 40.37
N GLN A 72 -75.35 6.49 40.85
CA GLN A 72 -74.23 6.64 41.79
C GLN A 72 -73.02 5.82 41.34
N ASN A 73 -72.80 5.72 40.03
CA ASN A 73 -71.63 5.06 39.45
C ASN A 73 -71.11 5.81 38.24
N ASP A 74 -69.83 5.59 37.93
CA ASP A 74 -69.12 6.25 36.85
C ASP A 74 -69.73 5.94 35.48
N GLN A 75 -70.23 4.71 35.27
CA GLN A 75 -70.75 4.25 33.97
C GLN A 75 -71.99 5.02 33.50
N LEU A 76 -72.77 5.57 34.43
CA LEU A 76 -74.01 6.29 34.12
C LEU A 76 -73.86 7.82 34.23
N CYS A 77 -72.88 8.29 35.00
CA CYS A 77 -72.72 9.71 35.30
C CYS A 77 -71.52 10.38 34.63
N CYS A 78 -70.57 9.60 34.11
CA CYS A 78 -69.28 10.10 33.66
C CYS A 78 -68.90 9.51 32.30
N ASP A 79 -68.11 10.26 31.54
CA ASP A 79 -67.43 9.75 30.36
C ASP A 79 -66.07 9.21 30.77
N LYS A 80 -65.69 8.06 30.22
CA LYS A 80 -64.34 7.55 30.39
C LYS A 80 -63.36 8.53 29.73
N THR A 81 -62.26 8.83 30.39
CA THR A 81 -61.20 9.67 29.83
C THR A 81 -60.18 8.84 29.09
N CYS A 82 -59.43 9.50 28.23
CA CYS A 82 -58.19 8.98 27.69
C CYS A 82 -57.17 8.64 28.78
N GLY A 83 -57.13 9.37 29.91
CA GLY A 83 -56.39 8.95 31.11
C GLY A 83 -54.91 8.57 30.89
N LYS A 84 -54.26 8.01 31.92
CA LYS A 84 -52.86 7.54 31.84
C LYS A 84 -52.68 6.11 31.34
N ASN A 85 -53.78 5.34 31.35
CA ASN A 85 -53.76 3.89 31.10
C ASN A 85 -54.50 3.50 29.82
N PHE A 86 -54.85 4.46 28.96
CA PHE A 86 -55.41 4.11 27.66
C PHE A 86 -54.30 3.58 26.76
N GLU A 87 -54.42 2.31 26.41
CA GLU A 87 -53.49 1.64 25.51
C GLU A 87 -53.85 2.02 24.08
N CYS A 88 -52.91 2.69 23.40
CA CYS A 88 -53.03 2.99 21.99
C CYS A 88 -52.64 1.75 21.17
N ASP A 89 -53.29 1.57 20.02
CA ASP A 89 -52.93 0.52 19.06
C ASP A 89 -51.49 0.70 18.54
N ALA A 90 -50.92 -0.36 17.96
CA ALA A 90 -49.57 -0.30 17.40
C ALA A 90 -49.44 0.84 16.37
N GLY A 91 -48.43 1.68 16.57
CA GLY A 91 -48.17 2.87 15.75
C GLY A 91 -48.97 4.11 16.12
N TRP A 92 -49.72 4.07 17.23
CA TRP A 92 -50.37 5.22 17.85
C TRP A 92 -49.73 5.52 19.20
N ALA A 93 -49.71 6.80 19.58
CA ALA A 93 -49.22 7.22 20.89
C ALA A 93 -50.25 8.13 21.59
N PRO A 94 -50.31 8.10 22.93
CA PRO A 94 -51.27 8.88 23.69
C PRO A 94 -50.99 10.37 23.51
N LEU A 95 -52.05 11.15 23.31
CA LEU A 95 -51.94 12.61 23.27
C LEU A 95 -51.59 13.11 24.68
N SER A 96 -50.31 13.40 24.92
CA SER A 96 -49.78 13.78 26.24
C SER A 96 -50.44 15.02 26.86
N SER A 97 -51.13 15.83 26.06
CA SER A 97 -51.88 17.01 26.50
C SER A 97 -53.36 16.74 26.84
N LYS A 98 -53.81 15.48 26.78
CA LYS A 98 -55.25 15.13 26.78
C LYS A 98 -55.64 14.04 27.80
N GLU A 99 -54.94 13.95 28.93
CA GLU A 99 -55.35 13.04 30.02
C GLU A 99 -56.80 13.30 30.47
N ASP A 100 -57.26 14.56 30.38
CA ASP A 100 -58.62 15.01 30.70
C ASP A 100 -59.54 15.14 29.47
N LEU A 101 -59.27 14.45 28.36
CA LEU A 101 -60.22 14.38 27.26
C LEU A 101 -61.18 13.20 27.49
N ALA A 102 -62.48 13.45 27.43
CA ALA A 102 -63.48 12.40 27.34
C ALA A 102 -63.31 11.66 26.00
N GLY A 103 -63.08 10.36 26.06
CA GLY A 103 -62.81 9.54 24.89
C GLY A 103 -62.71 8.06 25.24
N THR A 104 -63.22 7.22 24.34
CA THR A 104 -63.18 5.76 24.47
C THR A 104 -62.53 5.07 23.29
N LYS A 105 -62.25 5.80 22.22
CA LYS A 105 -61.71 5.27 20.97
C LYS A 105 -60.28 5.76 20.73
N THR A 106 -59.51 4.96 20.00
CA THR A 106 -58.11 5.27 19.65
C THR A 106 -57.98 6.62 18.97
N GLU A 107 -58.90 7.00 18.07
CA GLU A 107 -58.83 8.26 17.33
C GLU A 107 -59.15 9.49 18.20
N GLU A 108 -59.78 9.29 19.35
CA GLU A 108 -60.10 10.36 20.32
C GLU A 108 -58.92 10.59 21.28
N CYS A 109 -58.24 9.50 21.68
CA CYS A 109 -57.25 9.49 22.75
C CYS A 109 -55.80 9.43 22.29
N CYS A 110 -55.57 8.95 21.08
CA CYS A 110 -54.26 8.73 20.51
C CYS A 110 -54.09 9.54 19.22
N ALA A 111 -52.84 9.73 18.83
CA ALA A 111 -52.49 10.24 17.52
C ALA A 111 -51.53 9.27 16.82
N PRO A 112 -51.56 9.21 15.48
CA PRO A 112 -50.65 8.37 14.74
C PRO A 112 -49.22 8.84 15.02
N THR A 113 -48.32 7.87 15.13
CA THR A 113 -46.89 8.12 15.20
C THR A 113 -46.27 8.01 13.82
N CYS A 114 -45.02 8.44 13.69
CA CYS A 114 -44.28 8.31 12.44
C CYS A 114 -44.15 6.87 11.93
N SER A 115 -44.34 5.84 12.76
CA SER A 115 -44.36 4.45 12.29
C SER A 115 -45.52 4.13 11.34
N LEU A 116 -46.59 4.95 11.33
CA LEU A 116 -47.73 4.82 10.41
C LEU A 116 -47.63 5.79 9.22
N PHE A 117 -46.61 6.65 9.18
CA PHE A 117 -46.45 7.62 8.11
C PHE A 117 -45.68 7.01 6.93
N GLU A 118 -46.31 6.98 5.76
CA GLU A 118 -45.66 6.54 4.52
C GLU A 118 -44.87 7.69 3.90
N CYS A 119 -43.55 7.53 3.82
CA CYS A 119 -42.67 8.54 3.23
C CYS A 119 -42.86 8.64 1.71
N PRO A 120 -42.86 9.86 1.13
CA PRO A 120 -42.95 10.06 -0.30
C PRO A 120 -41.69 9.55 -1.04
N GLU A 121 -41.75 9.49 -2.38
CA GLU A 121 -40.61 9.11 -3.21
C GLU A 121 -39.38 10.00 -2.92
N GLY A 122 -38.21 9.38 -2.81
CA GLY A 122 -36.97 10.07 -2.44
C GLY A 122 -36.77 10.25 -0.94
N TRP A 123 -37.62 9.67 -0.09
CA TRP A 123 -37.51 9.73 1.37
C TRP A 123 -37.61 8.33 1.99
N ALA A 124 -36.89 8.12 3.10
CA ALA A 124 -36.96 6.93 3.94
C ALA A 124 -37.53 7.25 5.32
N ALA A 125 -38.13 6.26 5.98
CA ALA A 125 -38.60 6.40 7.35
C ALA A 125 -37.43 6.74 8.28
N ASN A 126 -37.63 7.74 9.15
CA ASN A 126 -36.66 8.06 10.18
C ASN A 126 -36.90 7.15 11.38
N GLU A 127 -36.17 6.02 11.46
CA GLU A 127 -36.33 5.03 12.53
C GLU A 127 -36.17 5.63 13.94
N GLY A 128 -35.34 6.67 14.09
CA GLY A 128 -35.16 7.38 15.36
C GLY A 128 -36.40 8.14 15.84
N ASN A 129 -37.33 8.43 14.93
CA ASN A 129 -38.56 9.18 15.20
C ASN A 129 -39.81 8.29 15.16
N ALA A 130 -39.67 6.96 15.07
CA ALA A 130 -40.81 6.05 14.87
C ALA A 130 -41.94 6.24 15.91
N THR A 131 -41.63 6.63 17.15
CA THR A 131 -42.60 6.86 18.23
C THR A 131 -43.07 8.32 18.36
N TRP A 132 -42.59 9.23 17.51
CA TRP A 132 -42.98 10.64 17.57
C TRP A 132 -44.40 10.82 17.04
N ILE A 133 -45.20 11.62 17.74
CA ILE A 133 -46.54 12.00 17.27
C ILE A 133 -46.38 13.09 16.20
N ALA A 134 -46.37 12.66 14.95
CA ALA A 134 -46.35 13.53 13.79
C ALA A 134 -46.91 12.77 12.58
N ASN A 135 -47.32 13.53 11.56
CA ASN A 135 -47.93 13.02 10.34
C ASN A 135 -47.45 13.79 9.11
N ASP A 136 -46.22 14.26 9.14
CA ASP A 136 -45.59 15.04 8.08
C ASP A 136 -44.20 14.50 7.75
N THR A 137 -43.76 14.73 6.51
CA THR A 137 -42.49 14.24 5.99
C THR A 137 -41.28 14.77 6.76
N ALA A 138 -41.32 16.02 7.22
CA ALA A 138 -40.18 16.65 7.89
C ALA A 138 -39.92 16.02 9.27
N SER A 139 -40.99 15.63 9.97
CA SER A 139 -40.90 14.96 11.26
C SER A 139 -40.60 13.47 11.14
N CYS A 140 -41.18 12.79 10.15
CA CYS A 140 -41.21 11.33 10.09
C CYS A 140 -40.21 10.68 9.12
N CYS A 141 -39.63 11.46 8.21
CA CYS A 141 -38.78 10.94 7.15
C CYS A 141 -37.42 11.63 7.10
N LYS A 142 -36.46 10.96 6.46
CA LYS A 142 -35.18 11.53 6.02
C LYS A 142 -35.08 11.42 4.50
N PRO A 143 -34.48 12.39 3.81
CA PRO A 143 -34.26 12.24 2.37
C PRO A 143 -33.34 11.03 2.11
N LEU A 144 -33.58 10.33 1.02
CA LEU A 144 -32.70 9.28 0.55
C LEU A 144 -31.43 9.90 -0.02
N CYS A 145 -30.29 9.23 0.14
CA CYS A 145 -29.05 9.69 -0.48
C CYS A 145 -29.09 9.72 -2.01
N SER A 146 -30.06 9.05 -2.64
CA SER A 146 -30.30 9.15 -4.09
C SER A 146 -30.80 10.52 -4.55
N VAL A 147 -31.37 11.34 -3.65
CA VAL A 147 -31.79 12.72 -3.95
C VAL A 147 -30.80 13.77 -3.43
N HIS A 148 -29.79 13.36 -2.66
CA HIS A 148 -28.77 14.26 -2.13
C HIS A 148 -27.78 14.68 -3.23
N THR A 149 -27.46 15.97 -3.29
CA THR A 149 -26.46 16.51 -4.23
C THR A 149 -25.15 16.73 -3.50
N CYS A 150 -24.13 15.96 -3.86
CA CYS A 150 -22.81 16.04 -3.23
C CYS A 150 -22.11 17.37 -3.49
N GLY A 151 -21.52 17.94 -2.44
CA GLY A 151 -20.65 19.11 -2.53
C GLY A 151 -19.36 18.87 -3.33
N LYS A 152 -18.57 19.94 -3.53
CA LYS A 152 -17.29 19.86 -4.26
C LYS A 152 -16.30 18.91 -3.57
N GLY A 153 -15.75 17.96 -4.33
CA GLY A 153 -14.80 16.95 -3.84
C GLY A 153 -15.48 15.68 -3.29
N TRP A 154 -16.79 15.55 -3.45
CA TRP A 154 -17.57 14.39 -3.05
C TRP A 154 -18.37 13.86 -4.25
N LYS A 155 -18.55 12.53 -4.31
CA LYS A 155 -19.44 11.87 -5.29
C LYS A 155 -20.52 11.06 -4.59
N PRO A 156 -21.69 10.86 -5.24
CA PRO A 156 -22.72 9.97 -4.70
C PRO A 156 -22.12 8.59 -4.39
N ASP A 157 -22.38 8.10 -3.18
CA ASP A 157 -21.96 6.76 -2.78
C ASP A 157 -23.01 5.77 -3.33
N PRO A 158 -22.65 4.89 -4.28
CA PRO A 158 -23.61 3.96 -4.89
C PRO A 158 -24.18 2.96 -3.87
N ASP A 159 -23.44 2.67 -2.80
CA ASP A 159 -23.87 1.73 -1.76
C ASP A 159 -24.86 2.36 -0.78
N ARG A 160 -24.96 3.69 -0.76
CA ARG A 160 -25.81 4.43 0.18
C ARG A 160 -27.08 5.00 -0.45
N GLN A 161 -27.33 4.79 -1.74
CA GLN A 161 -28.46 5.40 -2.47
C GLN A 161 -29.84 5.19 -1.81
N GLN A 162 -30.02 4.08 -1.09
CA GLN A 162 -31.26 3.73 -0.37
C GLN A 162 -31.20 4.01 1.14
N SER A 163 -30.11 4.61 1.63
CA SER A 163 -29.97 5.04 3.01
C SER A 163 -30.56 6.44 3.19
N GLY A 164 -31.16 6.71 4.36
CA GLY A 164 -31.62 8.05 4.73
C GLY A 164 -30.46 8.91 5.24
N GLY A 165 -30.28 10.10 4.66
CA GLY A 165 -29.24 11.06 5.03
C GLY A 165 -29.36 12.35 4.22
N ASP A 166 -28.91 13.47 4.80
CA ASP A 166 -29.01 14.81 4.19
C ASP A 166 -27.66 15.55 4.14
N THR A 167 -26.58 14.87 4.49
CA THR A 167 -25.22 15.42 4.49
C THR A 167 -24.29 14.68 3.53
N ASP A 168 -23.25 15.37 3.04
CA ASP A 168 -22.21 14.75 2.22
C ASP A 168 -21.54 13.56 2.93
N ALA A 169 -21.37 13.64 4.25
CA ALA A 169 -20.76 12.57 5.04
C ALA A 169 -21.63 11.29 5.10
N GLU A 170 -22.95 11.46 5.06
CA GLU A 170 -23.91 10.35 5.07
C GLU A 170 -24.14 9.79 3.66
N CYS A 171 -24.18 10.64 2.63
CA CYS A 171 -24.65 10.26 1.30
C CYS A 171 -23.59 10.17 0.20
N CYS A 172 -22.43 10.75 0.45
CA CYS A 172 -21.37 10.83 -0.53
C CYS A 172 -20.11 10.14 -0.02
N THR A 173 -19.19 9.91 -0.94
CA THR A 173 -17.83 9.48 -0.65
C THR A 173 -16.86 10.50 -1.21
N GLN A 174 -15.74 10.72 -0.51
CA GLN A 174 -14.74 11.69 -0.94
C GLN A 174 -14.05 11.20 -2.22
N GLU A 175 -13.80 12.15 -3.11
CA GLU A 175 -12.92 11.94 -4.25
C GLU A 175 -11.47 12.03 -3.79
N CYS A 176 -10.59 11.22 -4.38
CA CYS A 176 -9.17 11.29 -4.08
C CYS A 176 -8.55 12.67 -4.39
N ALA A 177 -9.18 13.50 -5.23
CA ALA A 177 -8.79 14.89 -5.46
C ALA A 177 -8.67 15.74 -4.18
N LEU A 178 -9.43 15.44 -3.11
CA LEU A 178 -9.31 16.14 -1.84
C LEU A 178 -7.98 15.84 -1.12
N PHE A 179 -7.34 14.73 -1.44
CA PHE A 179 -6.08 14.31 -0.83
C PHE A 179 -4.83 14.87 -1.52
N ASP A 180 -4.96 15.62 -2.63
CA ASP A 180 -3.84 16.22 -3.37
C ASP A 180 -2.83 16.96 -2.46
N HIS A 181 -3.31 17.59 -1.38
CA HIS A 181 -2.51 18.36 -0.42
C HIS A 181 -2.33 17.67 0.95
N LEU A 182 -2.94 16.49 1.12
CA LEU A 182 -2.91 15.70 2.36
C LEU A 182 -2.01 14.46 2.26
N CYS A 183 -1.57 14.12 1.05
CA CYS A 183 -0.63 13.03 0.85
C CYS A 183 0.67 13.23 1.65
N PRO A 184 1.18 12.20 2.35
CA PRO A 184 2.48 12.24 3.01
C PRO A 184 3.63 12.64 2.08
N VAL A 185 4.74 13.06 2.66
CA VAL A 185 5.97 13.37 1.90
C VAL A 185 6.36 12.18 1.01
N ASN A 186 6.70 12.45 -0.24
CA ASN A 186 7.00 11.46 -1.29
C ASN A 186 5.81 10.58 -1.73
N THR A 187 4.59 11.07 -1.58
CA THR A 187 3.39 10.45 -2.17
C THR A 187 2.53 11.52 -2.83
N ALA A 188 1.70 11.14 -3.80
CA ALA A 188 0.77 12.05 -4.48
C ALA A 188 -0.45 11.30 -5.03
N VAL A 189 -1.52 12.01 -5.38
CA VAL A 189 -2.68 11.42 -6.07
C VAL A 189 -2.43 11.43 -7.58
N LYS A 190 -2.49 10.26 -8.21
CA LYS A 190 -2.42 10.13 -9.67
C LYS A 190 -3.56 10.89 -10.34
N VAL A 191 -3.29 11.55 -11.47
CA VAL A 191 -4.28 12.39 -12.17
C VAL A 191 -5.52 11.59 -12.55
N GLU A 192 -5.33 10.39 -13.06
CA GLU A 192 -6.39 9.44 -13.43
C GLU A 192 -7.22 8.96 -12.23
N ARG A 193 -6.64 8.97 -11.02
CA ARG A 193 -7.30 8.54 -9.78
C ARG A 193 -7.98 9.66 -9.01
N ARG A 194 -7.79 10.93 -9.40
CA ARG A 194 -8.41 12.09 -8.70
C ARG A 194 -9.93 11.95 -8.57
N CYS A 195 -10.57 11.30 -9.53
CA CYS A 195 -12.01 11.08 -9.60
C CYS A 195 -12.46 9.74 -8.97
N GLU A 196 -11.53 8.92 -8.48
CA GLU A 196 -11.85 7.66 -7.81
C GLU A 196 -12.32 7.93 -6.38
N GLN A 197 -13.12 7.00 -5.87
CA GLN A 197 -13.63 7.03 -4.51
C GLN A 197 -12.55 6.53 -3.55
N GLY A 198 -12.23 7.33 -2.53
CA GLY A 198 -11.27 6.92 -1.50
C GLY A 198 -11.50 7.71 -0.22
N ARG A 199 -11.39 7.01 0.91
CA ARG A 199 -11.67 7.57 2.24
C ARG A 199 -10.43 7.83 3.07
N THR A 200 -9.26 7.37 2.60
CA THR A 200 -8.00 7.44 3.34
C THR A 200 -6.85 7.84 2.42
N THR A 201 -5.78 8.40 2.99
CA THR A 201 -4.54 8.71 2.26
C THR A 201 -3.98 7.49 1.56
N ASP A 202 -3.98 6.32 2.19
CA ASP A 202 -3.40 5.10 1.61
C ASP A 202 -4.21 4.58 0.41
N GLN A 203 -5.50 4.88 0.37
CA GLN A 203 -6.34 4.57 -0.79
C GLN A 203 -6.12 5.52 -1.95
N CYS A 204 -5.72 6.77 -1.70
CA CYS A 204 -5.67 7.83 -2.71
C CYS A 204 -4.27 8.25 -3.15
N CYS A 205 -3.27 8.06 -2.29
CA CYS A 205 -1.90 8.50 -2.51
C CYS A 205 -1.03 7.33 -2.95
N ASP A 206 -0.35 7.50 -4.08
CA ASP A 206 0.63 6.57 -4.61
C ASP A 206 2.05 7.09 -4.30
N ALA A 207 3.00 6.16 -4.15
CA ALA A 207 4.40 6.50 -3.86
C ALA A 207 5.07 7.18 -5.06
N LEU A 208 5.82 8.24 -4.78
CA LEU A 208 6.72 8.90 -5.72
C LEU A 208 8.12 8.30 -5.60
N CYS A 209 8.85 8.29 -6.71
CA CYS A 209 10.22 7.81 -6.72
C CYS A 209 11.18 8.64 -5.86
N SER A 210 10.84 9.88 -5.49
CA SER A 210 11.60 10.66 -4.51
C SER A 210 11.69 10.00 -3.13
N GLY A 211 10.75 9.12 -2.78
CA GLY A 211 10.74 8.35 -1.53
C GLY A 211 11.37 6.97 -1.64
N TYR A 212 11.73 6.53 -2.85
CA TYR A 212 12.24 5.20 -3.09
C TYR A 212 13.73 5.11 -2.74
N SER A 213 14.10 4.08 -1.97
CA SER A 213 15.49 3.81 -1.60
C SER A 213 16.10 2.75 -2.53
N CYS A 214 17.05 3.17 -3.36
CA CYS A 214 17.74 2.29 -4.30
C CYS A 214 18.68 1.29 -3.58
N THR A 215 18.67 0.04 -4.03
CA THR A 215 19.52 -1.04 -3.48
C THR A 215 20.92 -1.03 -4.11
N GLU A 216 21.84 -1.89 -3.64
CA GLU A 216 23.19 -1.99 -4.18
C GLU A 216 23.16 -2.22 -5.71
N GLY A 217 23.96 -1.41 -6.41
CA GLY A 217 24.02 -1.43 -7.87
C GLY A 217 22.99 -0.53 -8.56
N TRP A 218 22.24 0.26 -7.81
CA TRP A 218 21.29 1.26 -8.31
C TRP A 218 21.55 2.63 -7.67
N VAL A 219 21.29 3.71 -8.41
CA VAL A 219 21.29 5.07 -7.88
C VAL A 219 19.97 5.76 -8.20
N ALA A 220 19.55 6.73 -7.37
CA ALA A 220 18.30 7.44 -7.58
C ALA A 220 18.26 8.10 -8.96
N ASN A 221 17.18 7.86 -9.71
CA ASN A 221 16.99 8.49 -11.00
C ASN A 221 16.46 9.92 -10.80
N ALA A 222 17.35 10.91 -10.94
CA ALA A 222 16.99 12.32 -10.74
C ALA A 222 15.84 12.79 -11.65
N THR A 223 15.68 12.22 -12.85
CA THR A 223 14.59 12.60 -13.77
C THR A 223 13.26 11.96 -13.39
N ALA A 224 13.27 10.87 -12.62
CA ALA A 224 12.07 10.16 -12.20
C ALA A 224 11.55 10.60 -10.83
N MET A 225 12.22 11.51 -10.12
CA MET A 225 11.87 11.85 -8.72
C MET A 225 10.40 12.30 -8.52
N GLY A 226 9.79 12.95 -9.51
CA GLY A 226 8.38 13.35 -9.48
C GLY A 226 7.41 12.35 -10.09
N GLU A 227 7.91 11.22 -10.60
CA GLU A 227 7.11 10.16 -11.19
C GLU A 227 6.67 9.16 -10.12
N PHE A 228 5.56 8.47 -10.40
CA PHE A 228 5.07 7.39 -9.56
C PHE A 228 5.88 6.11 -9.78
N GLY A 229 6.26 5.43 -8.70
CA GLY A 229 6.98 4.17 -8.81
C GLY A 229 7.24 3.52 -7.45
N THR A 230 7.38 2.20 -7.47
CA THR A 230 7.59 1.37 -6.27
C THR A 230 8.69 0.33 -6.44
N SER A 231 9.40 0.36 -7.58
CA SER A 231 10.45 -0.60 -7.92
C SER A 231 11.77 0.09 -8.29
N PRO A 232 12.91 -0.63 -8.22
CA PRO A 232 14.19 -0.09 -8.67
C PRO A 232 14.18 0.30 -10.15
N GLU A 233 13.48 -0.45 -11.00
CA GLU A 233 13.44 -0.21 -12.44
C GLU A 233 12.67 1.08 -12.79
N GLU A 234 11.68 1.46 -11.98
CA GLU A 234 10.91 2.70 -12.15
C GLU A 234 11.66 3.90 -11.58
N CYS A 235 12.26 3.74 -10.39
CA CYS A 235 12.74 4.88 -9.59
C CYS A 235 14.26 5.07 -9.57
N CYS A 236 15.02 4.09 -10.04
CA CYS A 236 16.46 4.10 -10.00
C CYS A 236 17.06 3.89 -11.39
N THR A 237 18.34 4.23 -11.53
CA THR A 237 19.14 3.91 -12.72
C THR A 237 20.20 2.89 -12.35
N ALA A 238 20.32 1.85 -13.17
CA ALA A 238 21.31 0.81 -12.95
C ALA A 238 22.72 1.39 -13.06
N THR A 239 23.58 0.95 -12.14
CA THR A 239 25.01 1.26 -12.17
C THR A 239 25.78 0.10 -12.78
N CYS A 240 27.04 0.37 -13.10
CA CYS A 240 27.97 -0.61 -13.61
C CYS A 240 28.21 -1.79 -12.66
N ALA A 241 27.86 -1.71 -11.38
CA ALA A 241 27.91 -2.87 -10.48
C ALA A 241 26.90 -3.98 -10.87
N ARG A 242 25.85 -3.66 -11.64
CA ARG A 242 24.91 -4.65 -12.20
C ARG A 242 25.27 -5.07 -13.63
N PHE A 243 26.18 -4.35 -14.27
CA PHE A 243 26.63 -4.69 -15.62
C PHE A 243 27.67 -5.80 -15.55
N SER A 244 27.54 -6.85 -16.36
CA SER A 244 28.52 -7.94 -16.46
C SER A 244 29.35 -7.76 -17.72
N CYS A 245 30.66 -7.59 -17.55
CA CYS A 245 31.61 -7.56 -18.67
C CYS A 245 31.85 -8.99 -19.19
N ASP A 246 31.77 -9.18 -20.52
CA ASP A 246 32.06 -10.47 -21.15
C ASP A 246 33.59 -10.65 -21.36
N PRO A 247 34.23 -11.63 -20.69
CA PRO A 247 35.64 -11.90 -20.89
C PRO A 247 35.97 -12.41 -22.31
N ALA A 248 35.00 -13.00 -23.02
CA ALA A 248 35.18 -13.46 -24.40
C ALA A 248 35.49 -12.29 -25.35
N ASP A 249 34.87 -11.14 -25.10
CA ASP A 249 35.10 -9.88 -25.80
C ASP A 249 36.29 -9.09 -25.23
N ALA A 250 37.05 -9.68 -24.30
CA ALA A 250 38.21 -9.07 -23.65
C ALA A 250 37.90 -7.74 -22.95
N TRP A 251 36.75 -7.71 -22.26
CA TRP A 251 36.39 -6.69 -21.30
C TRP A 251 36.46 -7.26 -19.87
N LEU A 252 36.97 -6.46 -18.95
CA LEU A 252 37.07 -6.79 -17.54
C LEU A 252 36.20 -5.83 -16.74
N GLN A 253 35.64 -6.33 -15.64
CA GLN A 253 34.88 -5.50 -14.71
C GLN A 253 35.81 -4.43 -14.14
N LYS A 254 35.38 -3.16 -14.20
CA LYS A 254 36.02 -2.10 -13.43
C LYS A 254 36.04 -2.47 -11.95
N ASP A 255 36.97 -1.89 -11.21
CA ASP A 255 37.01 -2.01 -9.75
C ASP A 255 35.60 -1.85 -9.16
N ARG A 256 35.16 -2.83 -8.37
CA ARG A 256 33.78 -2.92 -7.88
C ARG A 256 33.38 -1.64 -7.13
N GLN A 257 34.29 -1.05 -6.36
CA GLN A 257 34.01 0.15 -5.59
C GLN A 257 33.75 1.35 -6.50
N LYS A 258 34.45 1.45 -7.63
CA LYS A 258 34.19 2.47 -8.66
C LYS A 258 32.89 2.19 -9.42
N ALA A 259 32.54 0.92 -9.63
CA ALA A 259 31.35 0.52 -10.38
C ALA A 259 30.03 0.80 -9.62
N LEU A 260 30.05 0.80 -8.29
CA LEU A 260 28.85 0.98 -7.44
C LEU A 260 28.09 2.29 -7.66
N ASN A 261 28.77 3.36 -8.08
CA ASN A 261 28.15 4.68 -8.26
C ASN A 261 28.24 5.17 -9.72
N LEU A 262 28.81 4.37 -10.62
CA LEU A 262 28.95 4.75 -12.03
C LEU A 262 27.69 4.32 -12.78
N VAL A 263 26.88 5.29 -13.20
CA VAL A 263 25.69 5.02 -14.03
C VAL A 263 26.11 4.57 -15.42
N GLY A 264 25.59 3.42 -15.86
CA GLY A 264 25.90 2.87 -17.17
C GLY A 264 25.36 1.46 -17.34
N SER A 265 25.12 1.09 -18.60
CA SER A 265 24.61 -0.23 -18.99
C SER A 265 25.30 -0.77 -20.23
N ASP A 266 26.50 -0.26 -20.54
CA ASP A 266 27.26 -0.63 -21.73
C ASP A 266 28.73 -0.93 -21.38
N PRO A 267 29.43 -1.75 -22.20
CA PRO A 267 30.81 -2.13 -21.91
C PRO A 267 31.79 -0.95 -21.84
N LYS A 268 31.60 0.11 -22.63
CA LYS A 268 32.55 1.23 -22.65
C LYS A 268 32.49 2.02 -21.35
N THR A 269 31.29 2.16 -20.79
CA THR A 269 31.08 2.84 -19.51
C THR A 269 31.51 1.94 -18.34
N CYS A 270 31.12 0.66 -18.36
CA CYS A 270 31.20 -0.21 -17.19
C CYS A 270 32.42 -1.11 -17.10
N CYS A 271 33.12 -1.32 -18.21
CA CYS A 271 34.25 -2.23 -18.29
C CYS A 271 35.55 -1.49 -18.60
N GLU A 272 36.67 -2.15 -18.32
CA GLU A 272 38.00 -1.79 -18.78
C GLU A 272 38.48 -2.83 -19.80
N PRO A 273 39.20 -2.41 -20.86
CA PRO A 273 39.72 -3.36 -21.83
C PRO A 273 40.80 -4.23 -21.19
N ALA A 274 40.76 -5.53 -21.47
CA ALA A 274 41.85 -6.43 -21.10
C ALA A 274 43.05 -6.24 -22.04
N CYS A 275 44.25 -6.65 -21.61
CA CYS A 275 45.45 -6.65 -22.46
C CYS A 275 45.25 -7.37 -23.80
N ARG A 276 44.35 -8.35 -23.89
CA ARG A 276 44.00 -9.01 -25.16
C ARG A 276 43.42 -8.07 -26.24
N ARG A 277 42.83 -6.93 -25.86
CA ARG A 277 42.39 -5.88 -26.82
C ARG A 277 43.46 -4.83 -27.09
N TYR A 278 44.57 -4.85 -26.35
CA TYR A 278 45.61 -3.85 -26.47
C TYR A 278 46.51 -4.19 -27.66
N THR A 279 46.64 -3.23 -28.59
CA THR A 279 47.58 -3.35 -29.71
C THR A 279 48.92 -2.79 -29.28
N CYS A 280 49.93 -3.65 -29.19
CA CYS A 280 51.29 -3.26 -28.84
C CYS A 280 51.85 -2.26 -29.86
N SER A 281 52.60 -1.26 -29.37
CA SER A 281 53.30 -0.29 -30.22
C SER A 281 54.37 -0.98 -31.11
N PRO A 282 54.85 -0.32 -32.18
CA PRO A 282 55.96 -0.85 -32.98
C PRO A 282 57.18 -1.20 -32.11
N GLY A 283 57.78 -2.38 -32.33
CA GLY A 283 58.86 -2.90 -31.49
C GLY A 283 58.41 -3.61 -30.21
N TRP A 284 57.12 -3.90 -30.05
CA TRP A 284 56.55 -4.66 -28.93
C TRP A 284 55.69 -5.82 -29.43
N LEU A 285 55.63 -6.89 -28.65
CA LEU A 285 54.88 -8.11 -28.89
C LEU A 285 53.90 -8.36 -27.74
N PRO A 286 52.73 -8.98 -28.00
CA PRO A 286 51.82 -9.37 -26.93
C PRO A 286 52.52 -10.28 -25.92
N LYS A 287 52.44 -9.94 -24.64
CA LYS A 287 53.02 -10.74 -23.57
C LYS A 287 52.10 -11.91 -23.26
N SER A 288 52.66 -13.13 -23.22
CA SER A 288 51.88 -14.33 -22.91
C SER A 288 51.54 -14.40 -21.42
N GLY A 289 50.32 -14.83 -21.09
CA GLY A 289 49.85 -15.05 -19.72
C GLY A 289 49.33 -13.80 -19.01
N VAL A 290 49.27 -12.65 -19.68
CA VAL A 290 48.72 -11.39 -19.13
C VAL A 290 47.43 -10.95 -19.85
N GLU A 291 46.83 -11.81 -20.65
CA GLU A 291 45.70 -11.49 -21.54
C GLU A 291 44.48 -10.98 -20.77
N SER A 292 44.33 -11.38 -19.50
CA SER A 292 43.24 -11.01 -18.58
C SER A 292 43.59 -9.89 -17.59
N LEU A 293 44.70 -9.18 -17.76
CA LEU A 293 45.00 -8.02 -16.92
C LEU A 293 44.23 -6.77 -17.39
N SER A 294 43.67 -6.02 -16.43
CA SER A 294 43.04 -4.70 -16.67
C SER A 294 44.10 -3.62 -16.69
N LYS A 295 44.91 -3.61 -17.75
CA LYS A 295 45.99 -2.66 -17.95
C LYS A 295 45.96 -2.16 -19.39
N THR A 296 46.44 -0.94 -19.58
CA THR A 296 46.45 -0.25 -20.87
C THR A 296 47.81 0.40 -21.05
N GLY A 297 48.75 -0.35 -21.59
CA GLY A 297 50.11 0.12 -21.82
C GLY A 297 51.04 -1.02 -22.26
N ASP A 298 52.03 -0.68 -23.08
CA ASP A 298 53.04 -1.63 -23.58
C ASP A 298 53.79 -2.33 -22.43
N GLU A 299 54.12 -1.60 -21.36
CA GLU A 299 54.86 -2.16 -20.21
C GLU A 299 54.09 -3.27 -19.46
N ASP A 300 52.75 -3.19 -19.46
CA ASP A 300 51.90 -4.14 -18.76
C ASP A 300 51.47 -5.30 -19.66
N CYS A 301 51.08 -4.99 -20.91
CA CYS A 301 50.42 -5.92 -21.83
C CYS A 301 51.36 -6.52 -22.87
N CYS A 302 52.54 -5.95 -23.04
CA CYS A 302 53.47 -6.31 -24.10
C CYS A 302 54.86 -6.62 -23.54
N VAL A 303 55.70 -7.18 -24.40
CA VAL A 303 57.13 -7.37 -24.19
C VAL A 303 57.85 -6.73 -25.37
N LYS A 304 58.96 -6.04 -25.13
CA LYS A 304 59.77 -5.49 -26.21
C LYS A 304 60.18 -6.62 -27.15
N SER A 305 60.23 -6.34 -28.45
CA SER A 305 60.78 -7.26 -29.43
C SER A 305 62.24 -6.94 -29.70
N CYS A 306 62.91 -7.89 -30.34
CA CYS A 306 64.28 -7.70 -30.81
C CYS A 306 64.38 -6.75 -32.02
N GLN A 307 63.27 -6.16 -32.46
CA GLN A 307 63.26 -5.18 -33.55
C GLN A 307 64.06 -3.93 -33.17
N GLY A 308 65.13 -3.67 -33.92
CA GLY A 308 66.00 -2.52 -33.68
C GLY A 308 66.97 -2.68 -32.51
N TYR A 309 67.00 -3.85 -31.84
CA TYR A 309 68.03 -4.14 -30.85
C TYR A 309 69.40 -4.30 -31.54
N SER A 310 70.43 -3.64 -30.99
CA SER A 310 71.80 -3.73 -31.49
C SER A 310 72.60 -4.65 -30.59
N CYS A 311 73.09 -5.74 -31.17
CA CYS A 311 73.87 -6.74 -30.45
C CYS A 311 75.21 -6.18 -29.96
N SER A 312 75.63 -6.59 -28.76
CA SER A 312 76.97 -6.32 -28.26
C SER A 312 78.06 -6.85 -29.20
N ALA A 313 79.26 -6.28 -29.10
CA ALA A 313 80.39 -6.63 -29.96
C ALA A 313 80.66 -8.15 -29.98
N GLY A 314 80.71 -8.73 -31.18
CA GLY A 314 80.95 -10.16 -31.37
C GLY A 314 79.70 -11.03 -31.40
N LEU A 315 78.50 -10.45 -31.28
CA LEU A 315 77.22 -11.14 -31.46
C LEU A 315 76.49 -10.64 -32.72
N VAL A 316 75.55 -11.45 -33.20
CA VAL A 316 74.68 -11.20 -34.36
C VAL A 316 73.21 -11.43 -33.98
N PRO A 317 72.25 -10.80 -34.67
CA PRO A 317 70.82 -11.04 -34.41
C PRO A 317 70.45 -12.52 -34.63
N LYS A 318 69.64 -13.08 -33.72
CA LYS A 318 69.19 -14.48 -33.77
C LYS A 318 68.38 -14.84 -35.00
N LYS A 319 67.73 -13.90 -35.66
CA LYS A 319 67.05 -14.13 -36.93
C LYS A 319 67.35 -12.98 -37.87
N ASN A 320 66.98 -13.12 -39.14
CA ASN A 320 67.06 -11.99 -40.06
C ASN A 320 66.24 -10.79 -39.52
N SER A 321 66.50 -9.60 -40.05
CA SER A 321 65.88 -8.36 -39.56
C SER A 321 64.35 -8.37 -39.60
N SER A 322 63.74 -9.12 -40.52
CA SER A 322 62.28 -9.27 -40.64
C SER A 322 61.68 -10.16 -39.54
N GLU A 323 62.36 -11.23 -39.15
CA GLU A 323 61.88 -12.17 -38.13
C GLU A 323 62.27 -11.76 -36.71
N SER A 324 63.28 -10.90 -36.56
CA SER A 324 63.65 -10.30 -35.26
C SER A 324 62.49 -9.52 -34.64
N ALA A 325 61.54 -9.03 -35.44
CA ALA A 325 60.33 -8.39 -34.96
C ALA A 325 59.37 -9.33 -34.22
N LEU A 326 59.51 -10.65 -34.38
CA LEU A 326 58.67 -11.68 -33.75
C LEU A 326 59.31 -12.31 -32.51
N LEU A 327 60.56 -11.97 -32.19
CA LEU A 327 61.26 -12.51 -31.03
C LEU A 327 61.02 -11.62 -29.79
N PRO A 328 60.48 -12.18 -28.68
CA PRO A 328 60.31 -11.44 -27.45
C PRO A 328 61.66 -11.26 -26.73
N GLY A 329 61.96 -10.03 -26.32
CA GLY A 329 63.15 -9.65 -25.58
C GLY A 329 63.78 -8.33 -26.06
N HIS A 330 64.70 -7.79 -25.27
CA HIS A 330 65.42 -6.55 -25.60
C HIS A 330 66.82 -6.50 -24.97
N ASP A 331 67.44 -7.67 -24.91
CA ASP A 331 68.79 -7.88 -24.40
C ASP A 331 69.53 -8.88 -25.30
N ASP A 332 70.85 -8.99 -25.16
CA ASP A 332 71.67 -9.87 -25.97
C ASP A 332 71.24 -11.34 -25.82
N ASP A 333 70.88 -11.75 -24.61
CA ASP A 333 70.47 -13.13 -24.33
C ASP A 333 69.20 -13.52 -25.08
N ALA A 334 68.25 -12.60 -25.22
CA ALA A 334 67.02 -12.83 -25.95
C ALA A 334 67.19 -12.63 -27.46
N CYS A 335 67.95 -11.62 -27.88
CA CYS A 335 67.96 -11.12 -29.26
C CYS A 335 69.16 -11.50 -30.10
N CYS A 336 70.26 -11.88 -29.47
CA CYS A 336 71.54 -12.05 -30.14
C CYS A 336 72.13 -13.44 -29.88
N GLU A 337 73.02 -13.85 -30.77
CA GLU A 337 73.72 -15.12 -30.70
C GLU A 337 75.10 -15.00 -31.34
N PRO A 338 75.99 -15.99 -31.17
CA PRO A 338 77.28 -16.02 -31.85
C PRO A 338 77.16 -16.04 -33.40
N PRO A 339 78.06 -15.37 -34.15
CA PRO A 339 78.08 -15.35 -35.61
C PRO A 339 78.02 -16.73 -36.28
N VAL A 340 78.72 -17.71 -35.69
CA VAL A 340 78.76 -19.10 -36.16
C VAL A 340 77.38 -19.77 -36.18
N CYS A 341 76.41 -19.28 -35.39
CA CYS A 341 75.05 -19.80 -35.43
C CYS A 341 74.35 -19.59 -36.78
N HIS A 342 74.66 -18.52 -37.51
CA HIS A 342 74.15 -18.33 -38.89
C HIS A 342 74.75 -19.35 -39.87
N GLU A 343 76.03 -19.68 -39.70
CA GLU A 343 76.70 -20.69 -40.53
C GLU A 343 76.08 -22.07 -40.29
N ILE A 344 75.88 -22.42 -39.01
CA ILE A 344 75.29 -23.70 -38.60
C ILE A 344 73.86 -23.86 -39.11
N ARG A 345 73.05 -22.80 -39.19
CA ARG A 345 71.68 -22.91 -39.73
C ARG A 345 71.62 -23.27 -41.21
N ASN A 346 72.70 -23.04 -41.96
CA ASN A 346 72.81 -23.48 -43.35
C ASN A 346 73.31 -24.93 -43.49
N MET A 347 73.62 -25.58 -42.37
CA MET A 347 74.02 -26.99 -42.30
C MET A 347 72.82 -27.90 -42.03
N THR A 348 72.96 -29.19 -42.35
CA THR A 348 71.94 -30.22 -42.10
C THR A 348 72.16 -30.87 -40.73
N LEU A 349 71.10 -31.09 -39.95
CA LEU A 349 71.22 -31.80 -38.67
C LEU A 349 71.59 -33.27 -38.90
N ALA A 350 72.71 -33.71 -38.33
CA ALA A 350 73.10 -35.12 -38.28
C ALA A 350 72.30 -35.85 -37.20
N ALA A 351 71.08 -36.30 -37.53
CA ALA A 351 70.16 -36.93 -36.58
C ALA A 351 70.76 -38.14 -35.83
N GLY A 352 71.67 -38.89 -36.47
CA GLY A 352 72.39 -40.02 -35.88
C GLY A 352 73.74 -39.67 -35.23
N GLY A 353 74.09 -38.38 -35.10
CA GLY A 353 75.46 -37.95 -34.77
C GLY A 353 76.35 -37.84 -36.01
N CYS A 354 77.45 -37.09 -35.90
CA CYS A 354 78.33 -36.85 -37.05
C CYS A 354 78.87 -38.14 -37.67
N HIS A 355 79.06 -39.21 -36.90
CA HIS A 355 79.56 -40.49 -37.40
C HIS A 355 78.63 -41.19 -38.41
N ALA A 356 77.36 -40.79 -38.48
CA ALA A 356 76.39 -41.31 -39.45
C ALA A 356 76.42 -40.55 -40.80
N VAL A 357 77.19 -39.48 -40.91
CA VAL A 357 77.29 -38.65 -42.12
C VAL A 357 78.40 -39.19 -43.04
N SER A 358 78.16 -39.14 -44.35
CA SER A 358 79.16 -39.50 -45.37
C SER A 358 80.38 -38.57 -45.32
N GLN A 359 81.51 -39.02 -45.85
CA GLN A 359 82.70 -38.18 -45.98
C GLN A 359 82.43 -36.89 -46.76
N ASP A 360 81.71 -36.98 -47.89
CA ASP A 360 81.47 -35.86 -48.80
C ASP A 360 80.49 -34.80 -48.26
N ASP A 361 79.69 -35.17 -47.26
CA ASP A 361 78.72 -34.29 -46.63
C ASP A 361 79.08 -33.92 -45.19
N CYS A 362 80.22 -34.37 -44.69
CA CYS A 362 80.65 -34.20 -43.31
C CYS A 362 80.58 -32.74 -42.87
N GLU A 363 81.22 -31.85 -43.61
CA GLU A 363 81.32 -30.42 -43.30
C GLU A 363 80.03 -29.65 -43.59
N LYS A 364 79.00 -30.32 -44.13
CA LYS A 364 77.67 -29.74 -44.36
C LYS A 364 76.69 -30.10 -43.25
N HIS A 365 77.14 -30.83 -42.24
CA HIS A 365 76.31 -31.29 -41.14
C HIS A 365 76.77 -30.75 -39.78
N TYR A 366 75.82 -30.62 -38.87
CA TYR A 366 76.09 -30.33 -37.46
C TYR A 366 75.42 -31.36 -36.57
N TYR A 367 75.92 -31.49 -35.33
CA TYR A 367 75.27 -32.30 -34.31
C TYR A 367 74.87 -31.43 -33.12
N LYS A 368 73.61 -31.56 -32.70
CA LYS A 368 73.05 -30.91 -31.51
C LYS A 368 72.99 -31.92 -30.36
N PHE A 369 73.46 -31.51 -29.19
CA PHE A 369 73.30 -32.27 -27.96
C PHE A 369 72.91 -31.35 -26.82
N ASP A 370 71.94 -31.79 -26.01
CA ASP A 370 71.46 -31.04 -24.87
C ASP A 370 72.24 -31.43 -23.62
N THR A 371 72.73 -30.43 -22.90
CA THR A 371 73.31 -30.59 -21.55
C THR A 371 72.30 -30.13 -20.50
N ALA A 372 72.56 -30.42 -19.22
CA ALA A 372 71.69 -30.04 -18.12
C ALA A 372 71.35 -28.53 -18.06
N SER A 373 72.17 -27.68 -18.66
CA SER A 373 71.98 -26.22 -18.63
C SER A 373 71.79 -25.54 -19.98
N LYS A 374 72.25 -26.14 -21.10
CA LYS A 374 72.29 -25.49 -22.42
C LYS A 374 72.28 -26.50 -23.56
N THR A 375 71.68 -26.11 -24.69
CA THR A 375 71.91 -26.76 -25.97
C THR A 375 73.29 -26.37 -26.50
N LYS A 376 74.06 -27.38 -26.90
CA LYS A 376 75.36 -27.23 -27.55
C LYS A 376 75.26 -27.73 -28.97
N VAL A 377 75.94 -27.05 -29.88
CA VAL A 377 76.08 -27.50 -31.26
C VAL A 377 77.55 -27.59 -31.63
N VAL A 378 77.87 -28.66 -32.36
CA VAL A 378 79.22 -28.92 -32.86
C VAL A 378 79.14 -29.24 -34.34
N GLU A 379 79.98 -28.57 -35.13
CA GLU A 379 80.13 -28.86 -36.55
C GLU A 379 80.75 -30.25 -36.74
N CYS A 380 80.25 -30.99 -37.72
CA CYS A 380 80.83 -32.26 -38.11
C CYS A 380 82.10 -32.01 -38.92
N SER A 381 83.19 -32.71 -38.55
CA SER A 381 84.48 -32.59 -39.22
C SER A 381 85.03 -33.98 -39.55
N TYR A 382 85.52 -34.17 -40.78
CA TYR A 382 86.01 -35.45 -41.25
C TYR A 382 87.42 -35.74 -40.74
N ASP A 383 87.61 -36.87 -40.04
CA ASP A 383 88.91 -37.31 -39.56
C ASP A 383 89.56 -38.26 -40.58
N ALA A 384 90.40 -37.72 -41.45
CA ALA A 384 91.07 -38.47 -42.51
C ALA A 384 91.90 -39.67 -42.01
N LYS A 385 92.35 -39.66 -40.74
CA LYS A 385 93.11 -40.79 -40.17
C LYS A 385 92.21 -41.95 -39.79
N LEU A 386 91.00 -41.65 -39.33
CA LEU A 386 90.02 -42.66 -38.89
C LEU A 386 88.97 -42.97 -39.97
N GLN A 387 88.96 -42.22 -41.07
CA GLN A 387 88.00 -42.34 -42.17
C GLN A 387 86.55 -42.21 -41.69
N ILE A 388 86.30 -41.36 -40.68
CA ILE A 388 84.96 -41.13 -40.11
C ILE A 388 84.71 -39.65 -39.82
N CYS A 389 83.45 -39.25 -39.87
CA CYS A 389 82.98 -37.95 -39.42
C CYS A 389 82.87 -37.88 -37.89
N ARG A 390 83.36 -36.79 -37.28
CA ARG A 390 83.42 -36.62 -35.83
C ARG A 390 82.85 -35.29 -35.38
N ASN A 391 82.35 -35.28 -34.15
CA ASN A 391 81.98 -34.09 -33.39
C ASN A 391 83.25 -33.34 -32.93
N ARG A 392 84.06 -32.85 -33.88
CA ARG A 392 85.37 -32.23 -33.62
C ARG A 392 85.45 -30.76 -34.02
N GLY A 393 84.40 -30.22 -34.63
CA GLY A 393 84.33 -28.80 -34.94
C GLY A 393 84.24 -27.91 -33.69
N ASN A 394 84.07 -26.62 -33.93
CA ASN A 394 83.93 -25.66 -32.85
C ASN A 394 82.63 -25.91 -32.08
N GLU A 395 82.74 -26.11 -30.78
CA GLU A 395 81.58 -26.20 -29.91
C GLU A 395 81.01 -24.80 -29.71
N THR A 396 79.76 -24.60 -30.13
CA THR A 396 79.05 -23.35 -29.97
C THR A 396 77.89 -23.52 -29.01
N THR A 397 77.78 -22.60 -28.05
CA THR A 397 76.63 -22.49 -27.15
C THR A 397 75.80 -21.26 -27.49
N GLY A 398 74.49 -21.31 -27.28
CA GLY A 398 73.61 -20.15 -27.44
C GLY A 398 72.97 -19.97 -28.81
N CYS A 399 73.19 -20.91 -29.74
CA CYS A 399 72.43 -20.94 -31.00
C CYS A 399 70.99 -21.40 -30.75
N HIS A 400 70.02 -20.66 -31.29
CA HIS A 400 68.61 -21.04 -31.26
C HIS A 400 68.22 -21.73 -32.57
N PHE A 401 67.62 -22.92 -32.48
CA PHE A 401 67.08 -23.66 -33.62
C PHE A 401 65.60 -23.90 -33.31
N ASP A 402 64.73 -23.34 -34.16
CA ASP A 402 63.27 -23.52 -34.08
C ASP A 402 62.84 -24.95 -34.45
#